data_AF-A0AAW7IA39-F1
#
_entry.id   AF-A0AAW7IA39-F1
#
_cell.length_a   1.000
_cell.length_b   1.000
_cell.length_c   1.000
_cell.angle_alpha   90.00
_cell.angle_beta   90.00
_cell.angle_gamma   90.00
#
_symmetry.space_group_name_H-M   'P 1'
#
loop_
_entity.id
_entity.type
_entity.pdbx_description
1 polymer ?
#
loop_
_entity_poly.entity_id
_entity_poly.type
_entity_poly.pdbx_seq_one_letter_code
_entity_poly.pdbx_strand_id
1 'polypeptide(L)' 'MDRKNNKTKEEIFMQMKKSIEFFNNIPAKHCPECGDHIIEQAESYLMECDRCLSKRED' A
#
# COMPACT_ATOMS: atom_id res chain seq x y z
N MET A 1 -10.80 25.04 24.62
CA MET A 1 -10.98 25.56 23.24
C MET A 1 -11.10 24.34 22.38
N ASP A 2 -12.31 23.82 22.18
CA ASP A 2 -12.49 22.53 21.51
C ASP A 2 -13.55 22.72 20.42
N ARG A 3 -13.07 22.97 19.21
CA ARG A 3 -13.92 23.06 18.02
C ARG A 3 -14.50 21.65 17.76
N LYS A 4 -15.79 21.48 18.05
CA LYS A 4 -16.55 20.29 17.66
C LYS A 4 -16.42 20.11 16.14
N ASN A 5 -15.73 19.05 15.73
CA ASN A 5 -15.41 18.76 14.33
C ASN A 5 -16.63 18.11 13.66
N ASN A 6 -17.63 18.91 13.32
CA ASN A 6 -18.84 18.44 12.65
C ASN A 6 -18.63 18.50 11.13
N LYS A 7 -18.02 17.47 10.56
CA LYS A 7 -17.91 17.31 9.11
C LYS A 7 -19.28 17.00 8.50
N THR A 8 -19.58 17.63 7.37
CA THR A 8 -20.76 17.36 6.54
C THR A 8 -20.68 15.97 5.90
N LYS A 9 -21.82 15.44 5.45
CA LYS A 9 -21.87 14.12 4.79
C LYS A 9 -21.05 14.11 3.50
N GLU A 10 -21.06 15.23 2.79
CA GLU A 10 -20.31 15.48 1.56
C GLU A 10 -18.81 15.46 1.83
N GLU A 11 -18.33 16.07 2.92
CA GLU A 11 -16.92 16.03 3.31
C GLU A 11 -16.46 14.63 3.70
N ILE A 12 -17.31 13.86 4.41
CA ILE A 12 -17.02 12.46 4.75
C ILE A 12 -16.93 11.62 3.47
N PHE A 13 -17.86 11.80 2.54
CA PHE A 13 -17.86 11.11 1.26
C PHE A 13 -16.61 11.43 0.43
N MET A 14 -16.24 12.71 0.32
CA MET A 14 -15.03 13.12 -0.40
C MET A 14 -13.76 12.60 0.25
N GLN A 15 -13.70 12.55 1.57
CA GLN A 15 -12.57 11.91 2.28
C GLN A 15 -12.45 10.43 1.93
N MET A 16 -13.56 9.69 1.89
CA MET A 16 -13.56 8.26 1.54
C MET A 16 -13.16 8.04 0.07
N LYS A 17 -13.69 8.86 -0.84
CA LYS A 17 -13.34 8.81 -2.27
C LYS A 17 -11.85 9.03 -2.50
N LYS A 18 -11.25 10.01 -1.82
CA LYS A 18 -9.81 10.29 -1.89
C LYS A 18 -8.97 9.09 -1.42
N SER A 19 -9.40 8.40 -0.37
CA SER A 19 -8.72 7.19 0.10
C SER A 19 -8.80 6.07 -0.93
N ILE A 20 -9.97 5.81 -1.50
CA ILE A 20 -10.15 4.76 -2.53
C ILE A 20 -9.30 5.06 -3.76
N GLU A 21 -9.30 6.30 -4.24
CA GLU A 21 -8.46 6.74 -5.36
C GLU A 21 -6.97 6.55 -5.07
N PHE A 22 -6.52 6.76 -3.83
CA PHE A 22 -5.14 6.47 -3.44
C PHE A 22 -4.82 4.98 -3.55
N PHE A 23 -5.66 4.11 -2.99
CA PHE A 23 -5.43 2.65 -3.03
C PHE A 23 -5.49 2.07 -4.44
N ASN A 24 -6.38 2.58 -5.30
CA ASN A 24 -6.48 2.16 -6.69
C ASN A 24 -5.26 2.55 -7.54
N ASN A 25 -4.47 3.53 -7.09
CA ASN A 25 -3.27 4.00 -7.78
C ASN A 25 -1.97 3.58 -7.07
N ILE A 26 -2.03 2.60 -6.16
CA ILE A 26 -0.81 2.06 -5.54
C ILE A 26 0.02 1.37 -6.63
N PRO A 27 1.28 1.78 -6.83
CA PRO A 27 2.16 1.13 -7.77
C PRO A 27 2.44 -0.30 -7.31
N ALA A 28 2.65 -1.21 -8.27
CA ALA A 28 3.10 -2.56 -7.95
C ALA A 28 4.36 -2.53 -7.08
N LYS A 29 4.47 -3.47 -6.15
CA LYS A 29 5.62 -3.58 -5.26
C LYS A 29 6.86 -4.01 -6.04
N HIS A 30 7.98 -3.37 -5.74
CA HIS A 30 9.28 -3.66 -6.34
C HIS A 30 10.26 -4.15 -5.27
N CYS A 31 11.10 -5.12 -5.62
CA CYS A 31 12.11 -5.69 -4.72
C CYS A 31 13.20 -4.64 -4.45
N PRO A 32 13.52 -4.32 -3.19
CA PRO A 32 14.53 -3.31 -2.86
C PRO A 32 15.95 -3.74 -3.27
N GLU A 33 16.19 -5.05 -3.39
CA GLU A 33 17.51 -5.60 -3.71
C GLU A 33 17.84 -5.55 -5.20
N CYS A 34 16.84 -5.71 -6.07
CA CYS A 34 17.06 -5.86 -7.51
C CYS A 34 16.16 -5.00 -8.39
N GLY A 35 15.18 -4.28 -7.80
CA GLY A 35 14.24 -3.43 -8.52
C GLY A 35 13.20 -4.17 -9.35
N ASP A 36 13.16 -5.50 -9.30
CA ASP A 36 12.21 -6.30 -10.06
C ASP A 36 10.82 -6.29 -9.42
N HIS A 37 9.78 -6.55 -10.22
CA HIS A 37 8.41 -6.61 -9.71
C HIS A 37 8.27 -7.79 -8.75
N ILE A 38 7.67 -7.53 -7.58
CA ILE A 38 7.27 -8.58 -6.66
C ILE A 38 5.90 -9.06 -7.10
N ILE A 39 5.77 -10.36 -7.35
CA ILE A 39 4.47 -10.99 -7.53
C ILE A 39 3.82 -11.03 -6.15
N GLU A 40 2.95 -10.05 -5.89
CA GLU A 40 2.28 -9.95 -4.59
C GLU A 40 1.39 -11.17 -4.37
N GLN A 41 1.66 -11.90 -3.30
CA GLN A 41 0.71 -12.86 -2.73
C GLN A 41 -0.04 -12.16 -1.60
N ALA A 42 -1.36 -12.34 -1.54
CA ALA A 42 -2.23 -11.67 -0.57
C ALA A 42 -1.83 -11.93 0.91
N GLU A 43 -1.01 -12.95 1.16
CA GLU A 43 -0.57 -13.38 2.50
C GLU A 43 0.93 -13.13 2.77
N SER A 44 1.69 -12.57 1.80
CA SER A 44 3.14 -12.39 1.95
C SER A 44 3.50 -11.05 2.57
N TYR A 45 4.07 -11.07 3.78
CA TYR A 45 4.70 -9.91 4.42
C TYR A 45 6.13 -9.63 3.91
N LEU A 46 6.63 -10.40 2.94
CA LEU A 46 8.01 -10.33 2.49
C LEU A 46 8.24 -9.12 1.58
N MET A 47 9.36 -8.43 1.78
CA MET A 47 9.71 -7.21 1.03
C MET A 47 10.59 -7.48 -0.19
N GLU A 48 11.11 -8.69 -0.33
CA GLU A 48 12.02 -9.09 -1.40
C GLU A 48 11.36 -10.13 -2.30
N CYS A 49 11.77 -10.19 -3.58
CA CYS A 49 11.28 -11.20 -4.50
C CYS A 49 11.89 -12.58 -4.20
N ASP A 50 11.20 -13.66 -4.58
CA ASP A 50 11.62 -15.05 -4.39
C ASP A 50 13.07 -15.32 -4.82
N ARG A 51 13.51 -14.72 -5.93
CA ARG A 51 14.88 -14.85 -6.45
C ARG A 51 15.95 -14.26 -5.51
N CYS A 52 15.64 -13.19 -4.81
CA CYS A 52 16.60 -12.58 -3.87
C CYS A 52 16.58 -13.32 -2.54
N LEU A 53 15.41 -13.78 -2.10
CA LEU A 53 15.26 -14.60 -0.91
C LEU A 53 15.99 -15.95 -1.06
N SER A 54 15.87 -16.60 -2.22
CA SER A 54 16.52 -17.89 -2.48
C SER A 54 18.05 -17.83 -2.49
N LYS A 55 18.65 -16.64 -2.52
CA LYS A 55 20.12 -16.44 -2.41
C LYS A 55 20.61 -16.31 -0.98
N ARG A 56 19.70 -16.19 -0.01
CA ARG A 56 20.00 -15.99 1.40
C ARG A 56 19.76 -17.23 2.25
N GLU A 57 19.15 -18.25 1.68
CA GLU A 57 19.05 -19.59 2.27
C GLU A 57 20.38 -20.33 2.01
N ASP A 58 21.36 -20.09 2.87
CA ASP A 58 22.54 -20.93 3.10
C ASP A 58 22.56 -21.38 4.59
#